data_AF-A0A524L2R1-F1
#
_entry.id   AF-A0A524L2R1-F1
#
_cell.length_a   1.000
_cell.length_b   1.000
_cell.length_c   1.000
_cell.angle_alpha   90.00
_cell.angle_beta   90.00
_cell.angle_gamma   90.00
#
_symmetry.space_group_name_H-M   'P 1'
#
loop_
_entity.id
_entity.type
_entity.pdbx_description
1 polymer ?
#
loop_
_entity_poly.entity_id
_entity_poly.type
_entity_poly.pdbx_seq_one_letter_code
_entity_poly.pdbx_strand_id
1 'polypeptide(L)'
;ISKMLKVPVNHDGFFLEAHVKLRPVDFATDGVFMCGMSHSPKLSEETVTQANAAVSRACTILTKDFIEAEGKTAYVTKERCMACGLCEGNCPFGAVEVDMALGSAVVNAVLCKGCGVCTASCRMNAIDLNGFNNEEILAQISAL
;
A
#
# COMPACT_ATOMS: atom_id res chain seq x y z
N ILE A 1 -0.47 17.64 3.49
CA ILE A 1 -0.25 16.49 4.39
C ILE A 1 -0.84 15.20 3.81
N SER A 2 -2.12 15.14 3.42
CA SER A 2 -2.72 13.95 2.78
C SER A 2 -1.87 13.32 1.66
N LYS A 3 -1.44 14.12 0.65
CA LYS A 3 -0.58 13.63 -0.44
C LYS A 3 0.78 13.10 0.03
N MET A 4 1.35 13.69 1.07
CA MET A 4 2.65 13.30 1.63
C MET A 4 2.55 11.95 2.34
N LEU A 5 1.48 11.73 3.10
CA LEU A 5 1.23 10.47 3.81
C LEU A 5 0.49 9.43 2.95
N LYS A 6 0.11 9.78 1.72
CA LYS A 6 -0.65 8.95 0.78
C LYS A 6 -1.96 8.43 1.39
N VAL A 7 -2.69 9.30 2.09
CA VAL A 7 -3.96 8.96 2.74
C VAL A 7 -5.14 9.68 2.10
N PRO A 8 -6.29 9.01 1.91
CA PRO A 8 -7.46 9.59 1.28
C PRO A 8 -8.14 10.65 2.16
N VAL A 9 -8.89 11.55 1.52
CA VAL A 9 -9.77 12.53 2.16
C VAL A 9 -11.19 12.35 1.62
N ASN A 10 -12.18 12.63 2.45
CA ASN A 10 -13.59 12.64 2.04
C ASN A 10 -13.95 13.98 1.32
N HIS A 11 -15.20 14.09 0.88
CA HIS A 11 -15.70 15.27 0.17
C HIS A 11 -15.68 16.55 1.02
N ASP A 12 -15.73 16.41 2.34
CA ASP A 12 -15.66 17.51 3.31
C ASP A 12 -14.22 17.92 3.64
N GLY A 13 -13.22 17.26 3.06
CA GLY A 13 -11.80 17.56 3.25
C GLY A 13 -11.19 16.97 4.53
N PHE A 14 -11.92 16.12 5.26
CA PHE A 14 -11.38 15.35 6.37
C PHE A 14 -10.71 14.06 5.89
N PHE A 15 -9.79 13.56 6.68
CA PHE A 15 -9.14 12.28 6.41
C PHE A 15 -10.14 11.12 6.52
N LEU A 16 -10.06 10.17 5.57
CA LEU A 16 -10.95 9.02 5.49
C LEU A 16 -10.31 7.80 6.14
N GLU A 17 -11.01 7.18 7.09
CA GLU A 17 -10.59 5.94 7.73
C GLU A 17 -10.61 4.73 6.77
N ALA A 18 -9.91 3.65 7.14
CA ALA A 18 -9.88 2.42 6.37
C ALA A 18 -11.25 1.73 6.32
N HIS A 19 -11.96 1.69 7.46
CA HIS A 19 -13.31 1.14 7.54
C HIS A 19 -14.04 1.63 8.80
N VAL A 20 -15.22 2.22 8.62
CA VAL A 20 -16.03 2.89 9.66
C VAL A 20 -16.17 2.10 10.97
N LYS A 21 -16.39 0.77 10.88
CA LYS A 21 -16.60 -0.11 12.05
C LYS A 21 -15.36 -0.88 12.50
N LEU A 22 -14.65 -1.54 11.57
CA LEU A 22 -13.57 -2.47 11.89
C LEU A 22 -12.22 -1.78 12.14
N ARG A 23 -11.98 -0.65 11.47
CA ARG A 23 -10.70 0.06 11.47
C ARG A 23 -10.93 1.59 11.47
N PRO A 24 -11.58 2.14 12.52
CA PRO A 24 -12.03 3.53 12.54
C PRO A 24 -10.91 4.57 12.73
N VAL A 25 -9.70 4.13 13.09
CA VAL A 25 -8.53 4.99 13.33
C VAL A 25 -7.34 4.64 12.44
N ASP A 26 -7.48 3.63 11.59
CA ASP A 26 -6.45 3.23 10.65
C ASP A 26 -6.70 3.93 9.31
N PHE A 27 -5.64 4.12 8.54
CA PHE A 27 -5.74 4.41 7.11
C PHE A 27 -5.62 3.14 6.27
N ALA A 28 -5.98 3.23 4.99
CA ALA A 28 -5.67 2.19 4.00
C ALA A 28 -4.14 2.00 3.83
N THR A 29 -3.37 3.05 4.09
CA THR A 29 -1.91 3.00 4.18
C THR A 29 -1.51 2.49 5.56
N ASP A 30 -0.93 1.29 5.60
CA ASP A 30 -0.50 0.68 6.86
C ASP A 30 0.58 1.49 7.59
N GLY A 31 0.54 1.43 8.92
CA GLY A 31 1.44 2.19 9.79
C GLY A 31 1.05 3.66 9.96
N VAL A 32 0.03 4.16 9.24
CA VAL A 32 -0.51 5.50 9.43
C VAL A 32 -1.84 5.38 10.18
N PHE A 33 -1.97 6.16 11.25
CA PHE A 33 -3.16 6.22 12.09
C PHE A 33 -3.67 7.64 12.22
N MET A 34 -4.92 7.78 12.65
CA MET A 34 -5.63 9.04 12.73
C MET A 34 -6.27 9.24 14.09
N CYS A 35 -6.24 10.48 14.58
CA CYS A 35 -7.01 10.89 15.73
C CYS A 35 -7.46 12.36 15.64
N GLY A 36 -8.47 12.67 16.44
CA GLY A 36 -8.99 14.02 16.66
C GLY A 36 -9.80 14.58 15.50
N MET A 37 -9.78 15.91 15.40
CA MET A 37 -10.62 16.65 14.45
C MET A 37 -10.16 16.53 13.00
N SER A 38 -8.99 15.94 12.77
CA SER A 38 -8.49 15.65 11.42
C SER A 38 -9.38 14.63 10.68
N HIS A 39 -10.13 13.81 11.42
CA HIS A 39 -11.09 12.84 10.91
C HIS A 39 -12.50 13.42 10.66
N SER A 40 -12.96 14.33 11.51
CA SER A 40 -14.25 15.04 11.43
C SER A 40 -14.41 15.94 12.66
N PRO A 41 -15.31 16.95 12.67
CA PRO A 41 -15.64 17.70 13.87
C PRO A 41 -16.21 16.75 14.94
N LYS A 42 -15.64 16.77 16.14
CA LYS A 42 -16.02 15.87 17.24
C LYS A 42 -15.68 16.49 18.59
N LEU A 43 -16.30 15.97 19.66
CA LEU A 43 -16.10 16.46 21.01
C LEU A 43 -14.72 16.08 21.57
N SER A 44 -14.31 16.75 22.64
CA SER A 44 -13.01 16.48 23.30
C SER A 44 -12.90 15.04 23.79
N GLU A 45 -13.97 14.47 24.34
CA GLU A 45 -14.01 13.10 24.83
C GLU A 45 -13.83 12.07 23.70
N GLU A 46 -14.45 12.32 22.54
CA GLU A 46 -14.28 11.50 21.35
C GLU A 46 -12.84 11.58 20.81
N THR A 47 -12.25 12.78 20.83
CA THR A 47 -10.85 12.99 20.44
C THR A 47 -9.89 12.21 21.33
N VAL A 48 -10.10 12.23 22.65
CA VAL A 48 -9.28 11.45 23.60
C VAL A 48 -9.44 9.95 23.37
N THR A 49 -10.68 9.49 23.16
CA THR A 49 -10.96 8.08 22.87
C THR A 49 -10.27 7.63 21.58
N GLN A 50 -10.34 8.45 20.52
CA GLN A 50 -9.70 8.16 19.23
C GLN A 50 -8.16 8.18 19.35
N ALA A 51 -7.60 9.08 20.15
CA ALA A 51 -6.16 9.13 20.40
C ALA A 51 -5.67 7.84 21.10
N ASN A 52 -6.38 7.39 22.13
CA ASN A 52 -6.08 6.12 22.81
C ASN A 52 -6.19 4.92 21.86
N ALA A 53 -7.21 4.91 20.99
CA ALA A 53 -7.36 3.88 19.96
C ALA A 53 -6.19 3.91 18.96
N ALA A 54 -5.80 5.08 18.45
CA ALA A 54 -4.66 5.23 17.54
C ALA A 54 -3.34 4.76 18.16
N VAL A 55 -3.09 5.10 19.43
CA VAL A 55 -1.91 4.61 20.18
C VAL A 55 -1.95 3.09 20.31
N SER A 56 -3.08 2.52 20.71
CA SER A 56 -3.24 1.07 20.83
C SER A 56 -2.96 0.35 19.50
N ARG A 57 -3.47 0.88 18.39
CA ARG A 57 -3.23 0.34 17.04
C ARG A 57 -1.76 0.47 16.63
N ALA A 58 -1.12 1.61 16.87
CA ALA A 58 0.31 1.79 16.61
C ALA A 58 1.16 0.81 17.43
N CYS A 59 0.82 0.59 18.70
CA CYS A 59 1.51 -0.39 19.55
C CYS A 59 1.42 -1.82 19.02
N THR A 60 0.38 -2.21 18.27
CA THR A 60 0.32 -3.56 17.68
C THR A 60 1.40 -3.81 16.61
N ILE A 61 1.98 -2.73 16.07
CA ILE A 61 3.09 -2.78 15.11
C ILE A 61 4.41 -2.55 15.83
N LEU A 62 4.49 -1.50 16.66
CA LEU A 62 5.73 -1.07 17.31
C LEU A 62 6.30 -2.08 18.32
N THR A 63 5.48 -2.98 18.86
CA THR A 63 5.92 -4.02 19.80
C THR A 63 6.45 -5.28 19.12
N LYS A 64 6.36 -5.38 17.79
CA LYS A 64 6.84 -6.54 17.04
C LYS A 64 8.29 -6.33 16.61
N ASP A 65 9.11 -7.37 16.75
CA ASP A 65 10.49 -7.38 16.24
C ASP A 65 10.54 -7.39 14.70
N PHE A 66 9.51 -7.93 14.06
CA PHE A 66 9.36 -8.02 12.61
C PHE A 66 7.91 -7.87 12.17
N ILE A 67 7.72 -7.43 10.93
CA ILE A 67 6.40 -7.31 10.30
C ILE A 67 6.31 -8.36 9.20
N GLU A 68 5.28 -9.19 9.25
CA GLU A 68 4.95 -10.11 8.17
C GLU A 68 4.37 -9.31 7.00
N ALA A 69 5.04 -9.33 5.85
CA ALA A 69 4.52 -8.76 4.63
C ALA A 69 3.42 -9.66 4.04
N GLU A 70 2.43 -9.06 3.38
CA GLU A 70 1.42 -9.84 2.66
C GLU A 70 2.10 -10.72 1.59
N GLY A 71 1.64 -11.97 1.44
CA GLY A 71 2.25 -12.90 0.47
C GLY A 71 2.06 -12.50 -0.99
N LYS A 72 1.07 -11.65 -1.29
CA LYS A 72 0.73 -11.19 -2.64
C LYS A 72 1.53 -9.96 -3.03
N THR A 73 2.84 -10.03 -2.90
CA THR A 73 3.77 -8.95 -3.26
C THR A 73 4.20 -9.05 -4.72
N ALA A 74 4.53 -7.91 -5.32
CA ALA A 74 5.11 -7.88 -6.65
C ALA A 74 6.59 -8.22 -6.62
N TYR A 75 7.10 -8.86 -7.66
CA TYR A 75 8.53 -9.18 -7.82
C TYR A 75 8.98 -8.87 -9.25
N VAL A 76 10.25 -8.52 -9.41
CA VAL A 76 10.83 -8.14 -10.71
C VAL A 76 11.82 -9.21 -11.19
N THR A 77 11.62 -9.71 -12.41
CA THR A 77 12.58 -10.52 -13.15
C THR A 77 13.59 -9.59 -13.82
N LYS A 78 14.78 -9.49 -13.22
CA LYS A 78 15.81 -8.51 -13.60
C LYS A 78 16.23 -8.65 -15.05
N GLU A 79 16.27 -9.87 -15.57
CA GLU A 79 16.70 -10.21 -16.93
C GLU A 79 15.75 -9.65 -18.01
N ARG A 80 14.50 -9.35 -17.63
CA ARG A 80 13.50 -8.75 -18.52
C ARG A 80 13.33 -7.25 -18.29
N CYS A 81 13.80 -6.72 -17.16
CA CYS A 81 13.60 -5.33 -16.80
C CYS A 81 14.54 -4.43 -17.60
N MET A 82 14.03 -3.31 -18.09
CA MET A 82 14.81 -2.29 -18.80
C MET A 82 14.92 -0.96 -18.02
N ALA A 83 14.61 -1.00 -16.71
CA ALA A 83 14.63 0.17 -15.83
C ALA A 83 13.87 1.41 -16.35
N CYS A 84 12.71 1.22 -17.00
CA CYS A 84 11.98 2.33 -17.64
C CYS A 84 11.23 3.27 -16.68
N GLY A 85 11.12 2.94 -15.38
CA GLY A 85 10.47 3.79 -14.37
C GLY A 85 8.94 3.82 -14.37
N LEU A 86 8.27 3.16 -15.32
CA LEU A 86 6.81 3.20 -15.40
C LEU A 86 6.13 2.60 -14.16
N CYS A 87 6.69 1.49 -13.63
CA CYS A 87 6.17 0.83 -12.43
C CYS A 87 6.37 1.66 -11.16
N GLU A 88 7.47 2.40 -11.05
CA GLU A 88 7.75 3.33 -9.95
C GLU A 88 6.73 4.48 -9.93
N GLY A 89 6.51 5.13 -11.08
CA GLY A 89 5.55 6.24 -11.18
C GLY A 89 4.08 5.83 -10.97
N ASN A 90 3.72 4.61 -11.35
CA ASN A 90 2.35 4.12 -11.23
C ASN A 90 2.01 3.55 -9.84
N CYS A 91 2.99 3.32 -8.96
CA CYS A 91 2.74 2.70 -7.67
C CYS A 91 2.11 3.71 -6.68
N PRO A 92 0.82 3.60 -6.31
CA PRO A 92 0.20 4.56 -5.40
C PRO A 92 0.81 4.51 -4.00
N PHE A 93 1.39 3.37 -3.62
CA PHE A 93 2.03 3.16 -2.33
C PHE A 93 3.52 3.52 -2.34
N GLY A 94 4.14 3.73 -3.52
CA GLY A 94 5.58 3.94 -3.66
C GLY A 94 6.39 2.72 -3.20
N ALA A 95 5.90 1.52 -3.52
CA ALA A 95 6.56 0.27 -3.18
C ALA A 95 7.59 -0.16 -4.24
N VAL A 96 7.75 0.57 -5.34
CA VAL A 96 8.66 0.22 -6.43
C VAL A 96 9.61 1.39 -6.65
N GLU A 97 10.90 1.10 -6.74
CA GLU A 97 11.97 2.07 -7.01
C GLU A 97 12.85 1.55 -8.14
N VAL A 98 13.33 2.43 -9.02
CA VAL A 98 14.30 2.04 -10.05
C VAL A 98 15.72 2.18 -9.53
N ASP A 99 16.42 1.05 -9.41
CA ASP A 99 17.85 1.04 -9.11
C ASP A 99 18.64 1.05 -10.43
N MET A 100 19.19 2.23 -10.78
CA MET A 100 19.99 2.42 -11.98
C MET A 100 21.34 1.70 -11.94
N ALA A 101 21.89 1.41 -10.74
CA ALA A 101 23.13 0.64 -10.61
C ALA A 101 22.88 -0.85 -10.90
N LEU A 102 21.71 -1.36 -10.52
CA LEU A 102 21.26 -2.71 -10.88
C LEU A 102 20.67 -2.79 -12.28
N GLY A 103 20.31 -1.66 -12.89
CA GLY A 103 19.61 -1.61 -14.17
C GLY A 103 18.20 -2.23 -14.11
N SER A 104 17.57 -2.25 -12.93
CA SER A 104 16.28 -2.90 -12.72
C SER A 104 15.44 -2.20 -11.66
N ALA A 105 14.12 -2.32 -11.77
CA ALA A 105 13.22 -1.97 -10.69
C ALA A 105 13.37 -2.95 -9.51
N VAL A 106 13.19 -2.45 -8.30
CA VAL A 106 13.20 -3.21 -7.04
C VAL A 106 11.88 -2.93 -6.31
N VAL A 107 11.28 -3.97 -5.73
CA VAL A 107 10.03 -3.87 -4.98
C VAL A 107 10.32 -3.98 -3.50
N ASN A 108 9.84 -2.99 -2.73
CA ASN A 108 9.73 -3.07 -1.29
C ASN A 108 8.47 -3.87 -0.92
N ALA A 109 8.68 -5.13 -0.52
CA ALA A 109 7.59 -6.05 -0.16
C ALA A 109 6.73 -5.55 1.01
N VAL A 110 7.26 -4.73 1.93
CA VAL A 110 6.52 -4.21 3.08
C VAL A 110 5.51 -3.13 2.65
N LEU A 111 5.87 -2.31 1.67
CA LEU A 111 5.00 -1.25 1.15
C LEU A 111 4.01 -1.76 0.09
N CYS A 112 4.31 -2.89 -0.55
CA CYS A 112 3.48 -3.45 -1.61
C CYS A 112 2.15 -3.99 -1.05
N LYS A 113 1.02 -3.51 -1.59
CA LYS A 113 -0.35 -3.96 -1.23
C LYS A 113 -0.96 -4.91 -2.26
N GLY A 114 -0.15 -5.47 -3.15
CA GLY A 114 -0.60 -6.45 -4.12
C GLY A 114 -1.66 -5.98 -5.13
N CYS A 115 -1.76 -4.69 -5.42
CA CYS A 115 -2.80 -4.16 -6.31
C CYS A 115 -2.65 -4.51 -7.80
N GLY A 116 -1.48 -5.01 -8.24
CA GLY A 116 -1.24 -5.45 -9.63
C GLY A 116 -1.07 -4.35 -10.69
N VAL A 117 -1.21 -3.06 -10.34
CA VAL A 117 -1.08 -1.93 -11.31
C VAL A 117 0.27 -1.95 -12.03
N CYS A 118 1.35 -2.24 -11.30
CA CYS A 118 2.70 -2.30 -11.86
C CYS A 118 2.83 -3.45 -12.88
N THR A 119 2.30 -4.64 -12.58
CA THR A 119 2.25 -5.80 -13.47
C THR A 119 1.46 -5.50 -14.74
N ALA A 120 0.26 -4.93 -14.62
CA ALA A 120 -0.58 -4.58 -15.78
C ALA A 120 0.07 -3.52 -16.69
N SER A 121 0.91 -2.64 -16.15
CA SER A 121 1.57 -1.57 -16.92
C SER A 121 2.91 -1.98 -17.54
N CYS A 122 3.50 -3.11 -17.13
CA CYS A 122 4.84 -3.48 -17.54
C CYS A 122 4.89 -4.02 -18.97
N ARG A 123 5.42 -3.21 -19.89
CA ARG A 123 5.54 -3.56 -21.31
C ARG A 123 6.51 -4.72 -21.58
N MET A 124 7.47 -4.93 -20.70
CA MET A 124 8.47 -6.00 -20.82
C MET A 124 8.04 -7.30 -20.15
N ASN A 125 6.86 -7.33 -19.50
CA ASN A 125 6.42 -8.43 -18.67
C ASN A 125 7.51 -8.88 -17.67
N ALA A 126 8.12 -7.89 -17.02
CA ALA A 126 9.26 -8.06 -16.14
C ALA A 126 8.89 -7.97 -14.66
N ILE A 127 7.66 -7.61 -14.32
CA ILE A 127 7.16 -7.52 -12.94
C ILE A 127 5.84 -8.27 -12.85
N ASP A 128 5.79 -9.24 -11.95
CA ASP A 128 4.63 -10.12 -11.72
C ASP A 128 4.17 -10.05 -10.27
N LEU A 129 2.98 -10.58 -10.01
CA LEU A 129 2.38 -10.60 -8.69
C LEU A 129 2.29 -12.03 -8.16
N ASN A 130 2.80 -12.27 -6.95
CA ASN A 130 2.67 -13.58 -6.31
C ASN A 130 1.18 -13.97 -6.13
N GLY A 131 0.82 -15.13 -6.66
CA GLY A 131 -0.55 -15.69 -6.65
C GLY A 131 -1.51 -15.10 -7.68
N PHE A 132 -1.04 -14.17 -8.53
CA PHE A 132 -1.75 -13.66 -9.72
C PHE A 132 -0.74 -13.32 -10.83
N ASN A 133 0.19 -14.23 -11.10
CA ASN A 133 1.16 -14.00 -12.17
C ASN A 133 0.48 -14.08 -13.54
N ASN A 134 1.12 -13.55 -14.57
CA ASN A 134 0.52 -13.49 -15.89
C ASN A 134 0.18 -14.88 -16.48
N GLU A 135 0.94 -15.92 -16.16
CA GLU A 135 0.65 -17.29 -16.60
C GLU A 135 -0.61 -17.85 -15.94
N GLU A 136 -0.78 -17.63 -14.63
CA GLU A 136 -1.97 -18.01 -13.86
C GLU A 136 -3.22 -17.31 -14.41
N ILE A 137 -3.13 -16.01 -14.70
CA ILE A 137 -4.24 -15.23 -15.27
C ILE A 137 -4.60 -15.75 -16.67
N LEU A 138 -3.60 -16.00 -17.52
CA LEU A 138 -3.84 -16.53 -18.87
C LEU A 138 -4.43 -17.95 -18.82
N ALA A 139 -3.98 -18.79 -17.89
CA ALA A 139 -4.54 -20.11 -17.66
C ALA A 139 -6.02 -20.02 -17.28
N GLN A 140 -6.39 -19.11 -16.38
CA GLN A 140 -7.79 -18.87 -16.02
C GLN A 140 -8.65 -18.41 -17.20
N ILE A 141 -8.12 -17.53 -18.06
CA ILE A 141 -8.82 -17.08 -19.28
C ILE A 141 -9.02 -18.25 -20.24
N SER A 142 -7.99 -19.09 -20.43
CA SER A 142 -8.05 -20.23 -21.36
C SER A 142 -8.97 -21.37 -20.92
N ALA A 143 -9.33 -21.40 -19.63
CA ALA A 143 -10.22 -22.40 -19.05
C ALA A 143 -11.72 -22.07 -19.20
N LEU A 144 -12.04 -20.86 -19.69
CA LEU A 144 -13.40 -20.41 -20.03
C LEU A 144 -13.75 -20.80 -21.47
#